data_AF-Q5U4N5-F1
#
_entry.id   AF-Q5U4N5-F1
#
_cell.length_a   1.000
_cell.length_b   1.000
_cell.length_c   1.000
_cell.angle_alpha   90.00
_cell.angle_beta   90.00
_cell.angle_gamma   90.00
#
_symmetry.space_group_name_H-M   'P 1'
#
loop_
_entity.id
_entity.type
_entity.pdbx_description
1 polymer ?
#
loop_
_entity_poly.entity_id
_entity_poly.type
_entity_poly.pdbx_seq_one_letter_code
_entity_poly.pdbx_strand_id
1 'polypeptide(L)'
;MSWLHQDSEVYKMLQGNLENKTSPRQSNSFKLLQEALESNPDGVISMQNSKFSPTVQKQTSLSNSQSPVVQNRPTNSPSATLRVCEKCNLTISEVAVKISEGHYRHPGCYVCTDCGMNLRMRGHFWAGEQLVCEKHARAWNHKQMGSLRS
;
A
#
# COMPACT_ATOMS: atom_id res chain seq x y z
N MET A 1 -30.70 -51.69 13.10
CA MET A 1 -29.29 -51.41 12.73
C MET A 1 -29.03 -49.91 12.92
N SER A 2 -28.17 -49.51 13.85
CA SER A 2 -27.99 -48.11 14.29
C SER A 2 -26.58 -47.57 14.04
N TRP A 3 -25.97 -47.85 12.88
CA TRP A 3 -24.54 -47.62 12.64
C TRP A 3 -24.21 -46.79 11.39
N LEU A 4 -25.11 -45.93 10.90
CA LEU A 4 -24.83 -45.08 9.73
C LEU A 4 -24.88 -43.57 10.01
N HIS A 5 -25.08 -43.15 11.26
CA HIS A 5 -25.06 -41.72 11.59
C HIS A 5 -23.67 -41.23 12.05
N GLN A 6 -22.83 -42.13 12.59
CA GLN A 6 -21.50 -41.76 13.12
C GLN A 6 -20.40 -41.67 12.06
N ASP A 7 -20.58 -42.30 10.89
CA ASP A 7 -19.60 -42.25 9.80
C ASP A 7 -19.88 -41.16 8.76
N SER A 8 -20.95 -40.38 8.95
CA SER A 8 -21.24 -39.25 8.07
C SER A 8 -20.12 -38.21 8.14
N GLU A 9 -19.59 -37.78 7.00
CA GLU A 9 -18.60 -36.69 6.93
C GLU A 9 -19.13 -35.42 7.60
N VAL A 10 -20.45 -35.20 7.55
CA VAL A 10 -21.12 -34.09 8.22
C VAL A 10 -21.03 -34.22 9.74
N TYR A 11 -21.23 -35.44 10.26
CA TYR A 11 -21.12 -35.73 11.70
C TYR A 11 -19.66 -35.54 12.17
N LYS A 12 -18.69 -36.04 11.42
CA LYS A 12 -17.25 -35.81 11.67
C LYS A 12 -16.86 -34.33 11.64
N MET A 13 -17.44 -33.55 10.73
CA MET A 13 -17.16 -32.11 10.62
C MET A 13 -17.75 -31.32 11.81
N LEU A 14 -18.99 -31.61 12.21
CA LEU A 14 -19.59 -30.97 13.38
C LEU A 14 -18.83 -31.32 14.66
N GLN A 15 -18.41 -32.57 14.82
CA GLN A 15 -17.68 -33.03 16.00
C GLN A 15 -16.27 -32.41 16.05
N GLY A 16 -15.56 -32.39 14.92
CA GLY A 16 -14.26 -31.73 14.79
C GLY A 16 -14.32 -30.20 14.90
N ASN A 17 -15.49 -29.55 14.88
CA ASN A 17 -15.58 -28.13 15.25
C ASN A 17 -15.79 -27.97 16.77
N LEU A 18 -16.52 -28.91 17.38
CA LEU A 18 -16.82 -28.94 18.81
C LEU A 18 -15.58 -29.22 19.67
N GLU A 19 -14.75 -30.17 19.23
CA GLU A 19 -13.52 -30.59 19.92
C GLU A 19 -12.41 -29.54 19.78
N ASN A 20 -12.51 -28.67 18.77
CA ASN A 20 -11.51 -27.67 18.40
C ASN A 20 -11.91 -26.26 18.87
N LYS A 21 -12.77 -26.16 19.89
CA LYS A 21 -13.12 -24.91 20.62
C LYS A 21 -11.92 -24.35 21.39
N THR A 22 -10.83 -24.13 20.68
CA THR A 22 -9.74 -23.28 21.15
C THR A 22 -10.25 -21.85 21.15
N SER A 23 -9.86 -21.07 22.14
CA SER A 23 -10.16 -19.64 22.18
C SER A 23 -9.77 -19.04 20.82
N PRO A 24 -10.58 -18.15 20.23
CA PRO A 24 -10.24 -17.54 18.95
C PRO A 24 -8.80 -17.03 19.02
N ARG A 25 -7.98 -17.37 18.00
CA ARG A 25 -6.60 -16.88 17.87
C ARG A 25 -6.65 -15.38 17.63
N GLN A 26 -6.77 -14.66 18.72
CA GLN A 26 -7.11 -13.26 18.75
C GLN A 26 -5.79 -12.51 19.02
N SER A 27 -5.54 -11.43 18.28
CA SER A 27 -4.29 -10.67 18.37
C SER A 27 -4.12 -10.06 19.76
N ASN A 28 -2.87 -9.98 20.23
CA ASN A 28 -2.56 -9.40 21.53
C ASN A 28 -3.14 -7.98 21.70
N SER A 29 -3.21 -7.21 20.60
CA SER A 29 -3.78 -5.86 20.61
C SER A 29 -5.25 -5.80 21.04
N PHE A 30 -6.08 -6.77 20.62
CA PHE A 30 -7.50 -6.72 20.96
C PHE A 30 -7.80 -7.39 22.31
N LYS A 31 -6.95 -8.31 22.81
CA LYS A 31 -7.01 -8.70 24.23
C LYS A 31 -6.86 -7.49 25.15
N LEU A 32 -5.89 -6.61 24.85
CA LEU A 32 -5.68 -5.38 25.62
C LEU A 32 -6.88 -4.42 25.55
N LEU A 33 -7.52 -4.31 24.38
CA LEU A 33 -8.74 -3.50 24.23
C LEU A 33 -9.92 -4.08 25.01
N GLN A 34 -10.06 -5.41 25.05
CA GLN A 34 -11.11 -6.08 25.82
C GLN A 34 -10.91 -5.87 27.33
N GLU A 35 -9.69 -6.04 27.83
CA GLU A 35 -9.34 -5.81 29.24
C GLU A 35 -9.60 -4.35 29.67
N ALA A 36 -9.27 -3.38 28.80
CA ALA A 36 -9.52 -1.95 29.05
C ALA A 36 -11.02 -1.60 29.12
N LEU A 37 -11.87 -2.33 28.39
CA LEU A 37 -13.32 -2.18 28.43
C LEU A 37 -13.93 -2.92 29.65
N GLU A 38 -13.44 -4.11 29.97
CA GLU A 38 -13.92 -4.92 31.11
C GLU A 38 -13.57 -4.30 32.47
N SER A 39 -12.50 -3.51 32.54
CA SER A 39 -12.09 -2.78 33.74
C SER A 39 -12.87 -1.46 33.98
N ASN A 40 -13.82 -1.10 33.10
CA ASN A 40 -14.77 0.01 33.30
C ASN A 40 -16.19 -0.37 32.82
N PRO A 41 -16.97 -1.09 33.63
CA PRO A 41 -18.33 -1.53 33.26
C PRO A 41 -19.39 -0.41 33.28
N ASP A 42 -19.10 0.75 33.88
CA ASP A 42 -20.00 1.90 33.94
C ASP A 42 -19.58 2.97 32.94
N GLY A 43 -20.27 3.02 31.79
CA GLY A 43 -19.92 3.82 30.62
C GLY A 43 -19.84 5.34 30.85
N VAL A 44 -18.70 5.81 31.33
CA VAL A 44 -18.23 7.19 31.15
C VAL A 44 -16.78 7.19 30.66
N ILE A 45 -16.61 7.06 29.35
CA ILE A 45 -15.36 7.49 28.71
C ILE A 45 -15.31 9.01 28.83
N SER A 46 -14.78 9.52 29.94
CA SER A 46 -14.38 10.93 30.04
C SER A 46 -13.18 11.12 29.14
N MET A 47 -13.48 11.56 27.93
CA MET A 47 -12.56 11.99 26.90
C MET A 47 -11.67 13.12 27.44
N GLN A 48 -10.44 12.79 27.83
CA GLN A 48 -9.39 13.79 28.00
C GLN A 48 -8.01 13.22 27.69
N ASN A 49 -7.56 13.58 26.49
CA ASN A 49 -6.19 13.70 26.02
C ASN A 49 -5.22 12.52 26.22
N SER A 50 -4.99 11.76 25.16
CA SER A 50 -3.64 11.53 24.63
C SER A 50 -3.67 11.08 23.16
N LYS A 51 -3.50 12.10 22.30
CA LYS A 51 -2.94 12.11 20.94
C LYS A 51 -2.63 10.75 20.27
N PHE A 52 -3.62 10.16 19.60
CA PHE A 52 -3.38 9.32 18.42
C PHE A 52 -4.56 9.48 17.45
N SER A 53 -4.53 10.55 16.65
CA SER A 53 -5.45 10.73 15.51
C SER A 53 -4.76 10.30 14.22
N PRO A 54 -5.24 9.25 13.53
CA PRO A 54 -4.96 9.03 12.12
C PRO A 54 -5.90 9.92 11.29
N THR A 55 -5.36 10.96 10.65
CA THR A 55 -6.12 11.81 9.73
C THR A 55 -6.30 11.11 8.39
N VAL A 56 -7.54 10.71 8.09
CA VAL A 56 -8.01 10.36 6.74
C VAL A 56 -9.02 11.41 6.29
N GLN A 57 -8.59 12.19 5.29
CA GLN A 57 -9.33 12.77 4.15
C GLN A 57 -10.66 13.50 4.36
N LYS A 58 -10.69 14.78 3.94
CA LYS A 58 -11.49 15.30 2.80
C LYS A 58 -11.70 16.81 2.98
N GLN A 59 -11.21 17.63 2.05
CA GLN A 59 -11.65 19.02 1.93
C GLN A 59 -11.98 19.37 0.48
N THR A 60 -13.24 19.72 0.31
CA THR A 60 -13.86 20.43 -0.79
C THR A 60 -13.57 21.94 -0.71
N SER A 61 -13.45 22.56 -1.89
CA SER A 61 -13.80 23.96 -2.22
C SER A 61 -12.83 25.10 -1.90
N LEU A 62 -12.24 25.62 -2.99
CA LEU A 62 -12.16 27.04 -3.40
C LEU A 62 -11.89 28.12 -2.33
N SER A 63 -10.69 28.70 -2.34
CA SER A 63 -10.42 30.11 -2.73
C SER A 63 -9.02 30.57 -2.31
N ASN A 64 -8.29 31.10 -3.29
CA ASN A 64 -7.29 32.18 -3.25
C ASN A 64 -6.26 32.33 -2.11
N SER A 65 -5.01 32.47 -2.57
CA SER A 65 -3.92 33.33 -2.05
C SER A 65 -2.78 32.64 -1.32
N GLN A 66 -1.63 32.70 -1.99
CA GLN A 66 -0.26 32.83 -1.45
C GLN A 66 0.42 31.58 -0.88
N SER A 67 1.52 31.26 -1.53
CA SER A 67 2.59 30.33 -1.19
C SER A 67 3.04 30.42 0.28
N PRO A 68 3.65 29.35 0.78
CA PRO A 68 5.04 29.51 1.19
C PRO A 68 5.94 28.43 0.59
N VAL A 69 7.05 28.91 0.03
CA VAL A 69 8.22 28.14 -0.36
C VAL A 69 8.74 27.42 0.89
N VAL A 70 8.60 26.10 0.94
CA VAL A 70 9.28 25.28 1.96
C VAL A 70 10.74 25.14 1.52
N GLN A 71 11.59 25.95 2.13
CA GLN A 71 13.04 25.82 2.04
C GLN A 71 13.45 24.53 2.78
N ASN A 72 13.82 23.50 2.02
CA ASN A 72 14.41 22.29 2.57
C ASN A 72 15.84 22.60 3.03
N ARG A 73 16.01 22.70 4.35
CA ARG A 73 17.29 22.80 5.06
C ARG A 73 18.11 21.51 4.84
N PRO A 74 19.32 21.56 4.27
CA PRO A 74 20.18 20.38 4.20
C PRO A 74 20.87 20.15 5.55
N THR A 75 20.50 19.08 6.25
CA THR A 75 21.31 18.56 7.36
C THR A 75 22.46 17.75 6.76
N ASN A 76 23.65 18.32 6.87
CA ASN A 76 24.92 17.82 6.39
C ASN A 76 25.27 16.49 7.08
N SER A 77 25.26 15.38 6.33
CA SER A 77 25.81 14.08 6.71
C SER A 77 26.58 13.52 5.50
N PRO A 78 27.76 12.92 5.67
CA PRO A 78 28.76 12.82 4.61
C PRO A 78 28.34 11.81 3.53
N SER A 79 28.15 12.32 2.31
CA SER A 79 28.32 11.64 1.03
C SER A 79 27.86 10.17 0.93
N ALA A 80 26.65 9.86 1.39
CA ALA A 80 25.89 8.77 0.77
C ALA A 80 25.34 9.33 -0.54
N THR A 81 25.67 8.75 -1.69
CA THR A 81 25.09 9.11 -2.99
C THR A 81 23.58 8.85 -2.95
N LEU A 82 22.82 9.85 -2.51
CA LEU A 82 21.37 9.74 -2.37
C LEU A 82 20.77 9.54 -3.77
N ARG A 83 20.05 8.44 -3.95
CA ARG A 83 19.34 8.16 -5.20
C ARG A 83 18.16 9.12 -5.31
N VAL A 84 17.93 9.69 -6.49
CA VAL A 84 16.80 10.61 -6.74
C VAL A 84 15.71 9.87 -7.51
N CYS A 85 14.46 10.03 -7.09
CA CYS A 85 13.32 9.47 -7.79
C CYS A 85 12.98 10.30 -9.03
N GLU A 86 13.03 9.72 -10.22
CA GLU A 86 12.75 10.44 -11.47
C GLU A 86 11.26 10.78 -11.70
N LYS A 87 10.34 10.34 -10.83
CA LYS A 87 8.91 10.69 -10.99
C LYS A 87 8.53 11.93 -10.20
N CYS A 88 9.07 12.05 -8.99
CA CYS A 88 8.72 13.12 -8.06
C CYS A 88 9.91 14.03 -7.72
N ASN A 89 11.10 13.72 -8.24
CA ASN A 89 12.35 14.46 -8.05
C ASN A 89 12.75 14.61 -6.58
N LEU A 90 12.26 13.71 -5.72
CA LEU A 90 12.61 13.63 -4.32
C LEU A 90 13.70 12.58 -4.11
N THR A 91 14.58 12.80 -3.14
CA THR A 91 15.59 11.83 -2.71
C THR A 91 14.93 10.61 -2.07
N ILE A 92 15.43 9.42 -2.39
CA ILE A 92 14.96 8.14 -1.86
C ILE A 92 15.79 7.80 -0.62
N SER A 93 15.18 7.89 0.56
CA SER A 93 15.90 7.75 1.84
C SER A 93 16.11 6.30 2.30
N GLU A 94 15.20 5.38 1.95
CA GLU A 94 15.24 3.99 2.47
C GLU A 94 15.28 2.94 1.35
N VAL A 95 14.17 2.75 0.63
CA VAL A 95 14.03 1.68 -0.37
C VAL A 95 13.86 2.28 -1.76
N ALA A 96 14.81 1.98 -2.65
CA ALA A 96 14.77 2.39 -4.05
C ALA A 96 14.51 1.18 -4.95
N VAL A 97 13.61 1.36 -5.93
CA VAL A 97 13.47 0.45 -7.06
C VAL A 97 14.44 0.94 -8.15
N LYS A 98 15.48 0.14 -8.43
CA LYS A 98 16.38 0.37 -9.57
C LYS A 98 15.68 -0.13 -10.85
N ILE A 99 15.51 0.76 -11.82
CA ILE A 99 14.86 0.44 -13.10
C ILE A 99 15.93 0.13 -14.14
N SER A 100 16.94 0.99 -14.22
CA SER A 100 18.14 0.83 -15.04
C SER A 100 19.33 1.52 -14.35
N GLU A 101 20.51 1.51 -14.96
CA GLU A 101 21.67 2.25 -14.45
C GLU A 101 21.32 3.74 -14.33
N GLY A 102 21.45 4.32 -13.13
CA GLY A 102 21.12 5.73 -12.89
C GLY A 102 19.64 6.06 -12.67
N HIS A 103 18.69 5.19 -13.06
CA HIS A 103 17.26 5.48 -12.98
C HIS A 103 16.62 4.78 -11.78
N TYR A 104 16.20 5.57 -10.79
CA TYR A 104 15.64 5.08 -9.54
C TYR A 104 14.25 5.67 -9.30
N ARG A 105 13.36 4.88 -8.68
CA ARG A 105 12.05 5.36 -8.21
C ARG A 105 11.66 4.76 -6.88
N HIS A 106 10.78 5.46 -6.15
CA HIS A 106 10.13 4.88 -4.97
C HIS A 106 9.24 3.68 -5.35
N PRO A 107 9.00 2.73 -4.44
CA PRO A 107 8.07 1.62 -4.65
C PRO A 107 6.66 2.08 -5.09
N GLY A 108 6.18 3.21 -4.54
CA GLY A 108 4.91 3.83 -4.93
C GLY A 108 4.98 4.69 -6.20
N CYS A 109 6.17 5.12 -6.61
CA CYS A 109 6.37 5.87 -7.86
C CYS A 109 6.65 4.96 -9.06
N TYR A 110 6.88 3.67 -8.83
CA TYR A 110 7.13 2.68 -9.86
C TYR A 110 5.82 2.23 -10.52
N VAL A 111 5.21 3.16 -11.26
CA VAL A 111 3.89 3.03 -11.88
C VAL A 111 3.94 3.41 -13.35
N CYS A 112 3.01 2.84 -14.14
CA CYS A 112 2.80 3.22 -15.54
C CYS A 112 2.33 4.68 -15.62
N THR A 113 2.89 5.46 -16.55
CA THR A 113 2.46 6.85 -16.79
C THR A 113 1.02 6.95 -17.30
N ASP A 114 0.59 6.05 -18.19
CA ASP A 114 -0.75 6.12 -18.81
C ASP A 114 -1.90 5.61 -17.93
N CYS A 115 -1.72 4.52 -17.16
CA CYS A 115 -2.78 3.95 -16.32
C CYS A 115 -2.50 3.96 -14.82
N GLY A 116 -1.33 4.43 -14.37
CA GLY A 116 -1.01 4.52 -12.95
C GLY A 116 -0.83 3.18 -12.22
N MET A 117 -0.91 2.04 -12.92
CA MET A 117 -0.76 0.74 -12.27
C MET A 117 0.68 0.49 -11.84
N ASN A 118 0.88 -0.25 -10.74
CA ASN A 118 2.20 -0.65 -10.27
C ASN A 118 2.89 -1.62 -11.25
N LEU A 119 4.17 -1.38 -11.54
CA LEU A 119 4.95 -2.12 -12.53
C LEU A 119 5.83 -3.23 -11.92
N ARG A 120 5.87 -3.41 -10.59
CA ARG A 120 6.78 -4.36 -9.91
C ARG A 120 6.55 -5.82 -10.27
N MET A 121 5.31 -6.18 -10.63
CA MET A 121 4.92 -7.54 -11.00
C MET A 121 4.57 -7.69 -12.49
N ARG A 122 4.91 -6.71 -13.32
CA ARG A 122 4.60 -6.72 -14.76
C ARG A 122 5.78 -6.25 -15.59
N GLY A 123 5.71 -6.47 -16.90
CA GLY A 123 6.66 -5.90 -17.85
C GLY A 123 6.56 -4.37 -17.85
N HIS A 124 7.73 -3.72 -17.82
CA HIS A 124 7.90 -2.27 -17.95
C HIS A 124 8.75 -1.97 -19.17
N PHE A 125 8.47 -0.85 -19.83
CA PHE A 125 9.20 -0.41 -21.01
C PHE A 125 9.40 1.10 -20.94
N TRP A 126 10.53 1.56 -21.46
CA TRP A 126 10.79 2.98 -21.61
C TRP A 126 10.21 3.47 -22.93
N ALA A 127 9.30 4.43 -22.83
CA ALA A 127 8.73 5.16 -23.93
C ALA A 127 9.35 6.57 -23.98
N GLY A 128 10.55 6.68 -24.55
CA GLY A 128 11.39 7.86 -24.36
C GLY A 128 11.81 7.96 -22.89
N GLU A 129 11.39 9.02 -22.21
CA GLU A 129 11.69 9.28 -20.78
C GLU A 129 10.55 8.85 -19.84
N GLN A 130 9.51 8.21 -20.39
CA GLN A 130 8.33 7.76 -19.64
C GLN A 130 8.33 6.26 -19.44
N LEU A 131 7.95 5.82 -18.25
CA LEU A 131 7.88 4.41 -17.90
C LEU A 131 6.44 3.90 -18.09
N VAL A 132 6.26 2.98 -19.02
CA VAL A 132 4.94 2.43 -19.39
C VAL A 132 4.86 0.93 -19.14
N CYS A 133 3.64 0.41 -19.01
CA CYS A 133 3.38 -1.02 -18.93
C CYS A 133 3.46 -1.69 -20.30
N GLU A 134 3.58 -3.02 -20.31
CA GLU A 134 3.63 -3.81 -21.55
C GLU A 134 2.49 -3.51 -22.53
N LYS A 135 1.26 -3.39 -22.05
CA LYS A 135 0.09 -3.12 -22.90
C LYS A 135 0.25 -1.79 -23.65
N HIS A 136 0.68 -0.74 -22.94
CA HIS A 136 0.85 0.59 -23.53
C HIS A 136 2.10 0.70 -24.39
N ALA A 137 3.19 0.02 -24.02
CA ALA A 137 4.39 -0.09 -24.84
C ALA A 137 4.08 -0.72 -26.21
N ARG A 138 3.34 -1.82 -26.23
CA ARG A 138 2.90 -2.48 -27.48
C ARG A 138 2.02 -1.57 -28.34
N ALA A 139 1.08 -0.86 -27.70
CA ALA A 139 0.22 0.10 -28.40
C ALA A 139 1.02 1.25 -29.03
N TRP A 140 2.08 1.71 -28.36
CA TRP A 140 2.95 2.77 -28.87
C TRP A 140 3.76 2.31 -30.09
N ASN A 141 4.35 1.12 -30.04
CA ASN A 141 5.10 0.56 -31.17
C ASN A 141 4.21 0.38 -32.42
N HIS A 142 2.95 0.00 -32.25
CA HIS A 142 2.01 -0.18 -33.37
C HIS A 142 1.63 1.15 -34.04
N LYS A 143 1.63 2.27 -33.31
CA LYS A 143 1.42 3.60 -33.89
C LYS A 143 2.61 4.07 -34.74
N GLN A 144 3.84 3.76 -34.32
CA GLN A 144 5.04 4.22 -35.02
C GLN A 144 5.23 3.52 -36.38
N MET A 145 4.96 2.21 -36.47
CA MET A 145 5.09 1.47 -37.75
C MET A 145 3.94 1.71 -38.73
N GLY A 146 2.77 2.15 -38.26
CA GLY A 146 1.64 2.53 -39.11
C GLY A 146 1.87 3.83 -39.89
N SER A 147 2.80 4.69 -39.44
CA SER A 147 3.10 5.98 -40.08
C SER A 147 4.17 5.90 -41.18
N LEU A 148 4.89 4.78 -41.31
CA LEU A 148 5.96 4.60 -42.31
C LEU A 148 5.49 3.81 -43.56
N ARG A 149 4.20 3.49 -43.65
CA ARG A 149 3.57 2.77 -44.78
C ARG A 149 2.49 3.62 -45.49
N SER A 150 2.63 4.94 -45.48
CA SER A 150 1.79 5.86 -46.27
C SER A 150 2.66 6.77 -47.13
#